data_AF-A0A8J6VDM9-F1
#
_entry.id   AF-A0A8J6VDM9-F1
#
_cell.length_a   1.000
_cell.length_b   1.000
_cell.length_c   1.000
_cell.angle_alpha   90.00
_cell.angle_beta   90.00
_cell.angle_gamma   90.00
#
_symmetry.space_group_name_H-M   'P 1'
#
loop_
_entity.id
_entity.type
_entity.pdbx_description
1 polymer ?
#
loop_
_entity_poly.entity_id
_entity_poly.type
_entity_poly.pdbx_seq_one_letter_code
_entity_poly.pdbx_strand_id
1 'polypeptide(L)'
;MSLNNPVQEPPHENGLGKPTPTIKPVGTSPRGGVQPDYAALVNFLVQPFLESPKSLSVDCEMSQGNTRAWLRVAFEGEDKGRVFGRGGRNIQAIRTVIEAAALAAGQSVHLDIYGSPARSLETPPENREGPKKDPPRRPSAPIPSSKSRTN
;
A
#
# COMPACT_ATOMS: atom_id res chain seq x y z
N MET A 1 65.07 12.98 -43.27
CA MET A 1 64.67 12.19 -44.44
C MET A 1 64.45 10.78 -43.91
N SER A 2 63.24 10.50 -43.41
CA SER A 2 62.13 9.87 -44.15
C SER A 2 62.44 8.40 -44.45
N LEU A 3 61.62 7.38 -44.24
CA LEU A 3 60.24 7.15 -43.79
C LEU A 3 60.16 5.61 -43.64
N ASN A 4 59.40 5.07 -42.67
CA ASN A 4 58.49 3.93 -42.88
C ASN A 4 57.83 3.48 -41.56
N ASN A 5 56.61 3.98 -41.37
CA ASN A 5 55.46 3.13 -40.99
C ASN A 5 55.12 2.24 -42.21
N PRO A 6 54.29 1.16 -42.18
CA PRO A 6 53.25 0.80 -41.19
C PRO A 6 53.07 -0.72 -40.91
N VAL A 7 52.28 -1.09 -39.89
CA VAL A 7 51.17 -2.06 -40.03
C VAL A 7 50.23 -1.92 -38.84
N GLN A 8 48.94 -1.97 -39.14
CA GLN A 8 47.82 -1.64 -38.28
C GLN A 8 47.03 -2.94 -38.04
N GLU A 9 46.84 -3.33 -36.77
CA GLU A 9 45.84 -4.35 -36.39
C GLU A 9 44.95 -3.76 -35.28
N PRO A 10 43.61 -3.76 -35.46
CA PRO A 10 42.68 -3.33 -34.43
C PRO A 10 42.38 -4.47 -33.46
N PRO A 11 42.29 -4.24 -32.13
CA PRO A 11 41.70 -5.24 -31.24
C PRO A 11 40.18 -5.23 -31.40
N HIS A 12 39.64 -6.41 -31.74
CA HIS A 12 38.22 -6.70 -31.83
C HIS A 12 37.49 -6.47 -30.49
N GLU A 13 36.41 -5.70 -30.58
CA GLU A 13 35.33 -5.59 -29.60
C GLU A 13 34.50 -6.88 -29.54
N ASN A 14 33.91 -7.15 -28.35
CA ASN A 14 32.85 -8.11 -27.97
C ASN A 14 33.34 -9.09 -26.89
N GLY A 15 32.79 -9.22 -25.69
CA GLY A 15 31.55 -8.69 -25.12
C GLY A 15 31.08 -9.71 -24.08
N LEU A 16 31.10 -9.35 -22.79
CA LEU A 16 30.21 -9.93 -21.77
C LEU A 16 30.20 -9.06 -20.49
N GLY A 17 29.74 -7.82 -20.63
CA GLY A 17 29.31 -7.05 -19.47
C GLY A 17 28.03 -7.65 -18.91
N LYS A 18 28.14 -8.58 -17.96
CA LYS A 18 27.02 -8.89 -17.08
C LYS A 18 26.86 -7.68 -16.15
N PRO A 19 25.70 -7.01 -16.09
CA PRO A 19 25.46 -6.05 -15.03
C PRO A 19 25.39 -6.83 -13.71
N THR A 20 26.47 -6.78 -12.94
CA THR A 20 26.43 -7.14 -11.53
C THR A 20 25.35 -6.28 -10.88
N PRO A 21 24.35 -6.86 -10.19
CA PRO A 21 23.45 -6.06 -9.39
C PRO A 21 24.28 -5.48 -8.24
N THR A 22 24.71 -4.22 -8.39
CA THR A 22 25.24 -3.40 -7.31
C THR A 22 24.09 -3.18 -6.33
N ILE A 23 23.93 -4.11 -5.39
CA ILE A 23 23.18 -3.88 -4.17
C ILE A 23 23.97 -2.80 -3.42
N LYS A 24 23.49 -1.56 -3.47
CA LYS A 24 24.04 -0.48 -2.65
C LYS A 24 23.92 -0.95 -1.19
N PRO A 25 24.99 -0.96 -0.39
CA PRO A 25 24.88 -1.29 1.02
C PRO A 25 23.96 -0.25 1.66
N VAL A 26 22.80 -0.71 2.12
CA VAL A 26 21.89 0.07 2.97
C VAL A 26 22.70 0.54 4.17
N GLY A 27 22.76 1.85 4.37
CA GLY A 27 23.58 2.49 5.40
C GLY A 27 23.11 2.06 6.79
N THR A 28 23.73 1.02 7.34
CA THR A 28 23.60 0.69 8.76
C THR A 28 24.67 1.49 9.51
N SER A 29 24.31 2.70 9.95
CA SER A 29 25.03 3.42 11.00
C SER A 29 24.60 2.83 12.35
N PRO A 30 25.47 2.14 13.12
CA PRO A 30 25.06 1.38 14.29
C PRO A 30 24.98 2.22 15.59
N ARG A 31 24.63 3.51 15.51
CA ARG A 31 24.54 4.38 16.69
C ARG A 31 23.37 5.36 16.58
N GLY A 32 22.24 5.01 17.21
CA GLY A 32 21.12 5.92 17.48
C GLY A 32 19.80 5.45 16.88
N GLY A 33 19.02 4.68 17.65
CA GLY A 33 17.63 4.30 17.37
C GLY A 33 17.43 3.47 16.10
N VAL A 34 16.79 2.31 16.21
CA VAL A 34 16.34 1.57 15.01
C VAL A 34 15.20 2.37 14.38
N GLN A 35 15.53 3.27 13.48
CA GLN A 35 14.52 3.99 12.71
C GLN A 35 13.94 3.07 11.64
N PRO A 36 12.60 3.01 11.47
CA PRO A 36 12.00 2.20 10.44
C PRO A 36 12.36 2.71 9.04
N ASP A 37 12.85 1.83 8.18
CA ASP A 37 12.93 2.13 6.75
C ASP A 37 11.55 1.91 6.10
N TYR A 38 10.77 2.98 6.06
CA TYR A 38 9.43 2.96 5.49
C TYR A 38 9.43 2.66 3.98
N ALA A 39 10.46 3.10 3.26
CA ALA A 39 10.55 2.87 1.82
C ALA A 39 10.78 1.39 1.52
N ALA A 40 11.71 0.75 2.25
CA ALA A 40 11.95 -0.69 2.14
C ALA A 40 10.72 -1.50 2.55
N LEU A 41 10.01 -1.09 3.60
CA LEU A 41 8.78 -1.73 4.05
C LEU A 41 7.68 -1.66 2.97
N VAL A 42 7.43 -0.49 2.39
CA VAL A 42 6.47 -0.33 1.29
C VAL A 42 6.86 -1.18 0.10
N ASN A 43 8.14 -1.14 -0.29
CA ASN A 43 8.63 -1.94 -1.40
C ASN A 43 8.34 -3.43 -1.15
N PHE A 44 8.68 -3.95 0.02
CA PHE A 44 8.40 -5.34 0.38
C PHE A 44 6.91 -5.71 0.34
N LEU A 45 6.02 -4.82 0.81
CA LEU A 45 4.58 -5.08 0.85
C LEU A 45 3.91 -4.95 -0.53
N VAL A 46 4.35 -4.02 -1.37
CA VAL A 46 3.70 -3.69 -2.65
C VAL A 46 4.26 -4.52 -3.80
N GLN A 47 5.56 -4.80 -3.81
CA GLN A 47 6.24 -5.52 -4.89
C GLN A 47 5.59 -6.86 -5.29
N PRO A 48 5.05 -7.69 -4.36
CA PRO A 48 4.39 -8.95 -4.73
C PRO A 48 3.11 -8.78 -5.56
N PHE A 49 2.52 -7.59 -5.60
CA PHE A 49 1.29 -7.30 -6.34
C PHE A 49 1.53 -6.73 -7.74
N LEU A 50 2.77 -6.37 -8.07
CA LEU A 50 3.13 -5.72 -9.33
C LEU A 50 3.59 -6.75 -10.36
N GLU A 51 3.20 -6.59 -11.63
CA GLU A 51 3.77 -7.38 -12.73
C GLU A 51 5.24 -7.03 -12.95
N SER A 52 5.52 -5.73 -12.85
CA SER A 52 6.81 -5.14 -13.13
C SER A 52 7.28 -4.38 -11.91
N PRO A 53 8.09 -4.97 -11.01
CA PRO A 53 8.53 -4.32 -9.78
C PRO A 53 9.36 -3.04 -10.02
N LYS A 54 9.89 -2.86 -11.24
CA LYS A 54 10.61 -1.65 -11.66
C LYS A 54 9.70 -0.43 -11.88
N SER A 55 8.40 -0.61 -12.01
CA SER A 55 7.45 0.50 -12.12
C SER A 55 7.18 1.18 -10.78
N LEU A 56 7.55 0.55 -9.66
CA LEU A 56 7.33 1.07 -8.34
C LEU A 56 8.30 2.23 -8.06
N SER A 57 7.74 3.41 -7.83
CA SER A 57 8.47 4.56 -7.31
C SER A 57 7.95 4.88 -5.92
N VAL A 58 8.85 4.90 -4.95
CA VAL A 58 8.56 5.25 -3.56
C VAL A 58 9.43 6.45 -3.19
N ASP A 59 8.77 7.51 -2.73
CA ASP A 59 9.40 8.70 -2.20
C ASP A 59 9.05 8.83 -0.72
N CYS A 60 10.05 9.09 0.12
CA CYS A 60 9.90 9.18 1.56
C CYS A 60 10.50 10.49 2.05
N GLU A 61 9.66 11.36 2.60
CA GLU A 61 10.04 12.64 3.15
C GLU A 61 9.82 12.64 4.66
N MET A 62 10.87 12.91 5.44
CA MET A 62 10.80 13.04 6.90
C MET A 62 10.78 14.51 7.31
N SER A 63 9.98 14.82 8.33
CA SER A 63 9.93 16.16 8.94
C SER A 63 11.23 16.52 9.67
N GLN A 64 11.47 17.81 9.93
CA GLN A 64 12.66 18.35 10.61
C GLN A 64 12.92 17.80 12.02
N GLY A 65 11.95 17.13 12.65
CA GLY A 65 12.11 16.45 13.95
C GLY A 65 12.02 14.93 13.87
N ASN A 66 11.91 14.36 12.66
CA ASN A 66 11.74 12.93 12.44
C ASN A 66 10.56 12.29 13.22
N THR A 67 9.55 13.10 13.56
CA THR A 67 8.32 12.67 14.22
C THR A 67 7.23 12.30 13.22
N ARG A 68 7.37 12.78 11.98
CA ARG A 68 6.40 12.58 10.90
C ARG A 68 7.09 12.24 9.60
N ALA A 69 6.57 11.23 8.91
CA ALA A 69 7.00 10.80 7.57
C ALA A 69 5.85 10.90 6.56
N TRP A 70 6.15 11.36 5.36
CA TRP A 70 5.27 11.32 4.20
C TRP A 70 5.83 10.34 3.19
N LEU A 71 5.01 9.36 2.82
CA LEU A 71 5.34 8.36 1.82
C LEU A 71 4.48 8.60 0.59
N ARG A 72 5.10 8.71 -0.58
CA ARG A 72 4.39 8.83 -1.86
C ARG A 72 4.73 7.63 -2.72
N VAL A 73 3.72 6.95 -3.21
CA VAL A 73 3.89 5.71 -3.96
C VAL A 73 3.21 5.83 -5.32
N ALA A 74 3.97 5.57 -6.38
CA ALA A 74 3.50 5.49 -7.75
C ALA A 74 3.85 4.13 -8.36
N PHE A 75 2.98 3.62 -9.21
CA PHE A 75 3.16 2.41 -10.01
C PHE A 75 2.23 2.46 -11.22
N GLU A 76 2.42 1.55 -12.18
CA GLU A 76 1.63 1.49 -13.41
C GLU A 76 0.15 1.18 -13.17
N GLY A 77 -0.71 1.68 -14.07
CA GLY A 77 -2.17 1.58 -13.93
C GLY A 77 -2.71 0.14 -13.92
N GLU A 78 -2.06 -0.79 -14.61
CA GLU A 78 -2.46 -2.21 -14.68
C GLU A 78 -2.34 -2.91 -13.31
N ASP A 79 -1.36 -2.50 -12.50
CA ASP A 79 -1.11 -3.07 -11.18
C ASP A 79 -2.05 -2.52 -10.09
N LYS A 80 -2.70 -1.38 -10.37
CA LYS A 80 -3.60 -0.69 -9.44
C LYS A 80 -4.70 -1.59 -8.90
N GLY A 81 -5.33 -2.40 -9.74
CA GLY A 81 -6.40 -3.30 -9.31
C GLY A 81 -5.94 -4.31 -8.24
N ARG A 82 -4.71 -4.81 -8.37
CA ARG A 82 -4.11 -5.79 -7.47
C ARG A 82 -3.63 -5.15 -6.16
N VAL A 83 -2.93 -4.03 -6.25
CA VAL A 83 -2.41 -3.29 -5.09
C VAL A 83 -3.53 -2.75 -4.22
N PHE A 84 -4.57 -2.15 -4.82
CA PHE A 84 -5.72 -1.66 -4.05
C PHE A 84 -6.58 -2.81 -3.52
N GLY A 85 -6.75 -3.85 -4.33
CA GLY A 85 -7.60 -4.99 -4.02
C GLY A 85 -9.11 -4.65 -4.06
N ARG A 86 -9.95 -5.67 -3.91
CA ARG A 86 -11.42 -5.51 -3.90
C ARG A 86 -11.87 -4.62 -2.74
N GLY A 87 -12.42 -3.46 -3.07
CA GLY A 87 -12.90 -2.47 -2.10
C GLY A 87 -11.79 -1.73 -1.35
N GLY A 88 -10.55 -1.72 -1.88
CA GLY A 88 -9.42 -1.06 -1.21
C GLY A 88 -8.87 -1.79 0.01
N ARG A 89 -9.32 -3.02 0.29
CA ARG A 89 -8.93 -3.75 1.51
C ARG A 89 -7.43 -4.03 1.60
N ASN A 90 -6.78 -4.33 0.46
CA ASN A 90 -5.35 -4.60 0.46
C ASN A 90 -4.56 -3.35 0.81
N ILE A 91 -4.93 -2.20 0.20
CA ILE A 91 -4.22 -0.96 0.50
C ILE A 91 -4.49 -0.43 1.91
N GLN A 92 -5.66 -0.69 2.47
CA GLN A 92 -5.93 -0.40 3.89
C GLN A 92 -5.04 -1.24 4.80
N ALA A 93 -4.87 -2.54 4.52
CA ALA A 93 -3.96 -3.39 5.29
C ALA A 93 -2.51 -2.89 5.22
N ILE A 94 -2.04 -2.49 4.04
CA ILE A 94 -0.70 -1.91 3.85
C ILE A 94 -0.54 -0.63 4.68
N ARG A 95 -1.53 0.28 4.63
CA ARG A 95 -1.52 1.51 5.46
C ARG A 95 -1.41 1.18 6.95
N THR A 96 -2.24 0.27 7.45
CA THR A 96 -2.23 -0.15 8.85
C THR A 96 -0.87 -0.71 9.27
N VAL A 97 -0.20 -1.50 8.43
CA VAL A 97 1.13 -2.06 8.76
C VAL A 97 2.18 -0.94 8.87
N ILE A 98 2.19 0.02 7.95
CA ILE A 98 3.15 1.12 7.96
C ILE A 98 2.87 2.04 9.17
N GLU A 99 1.60 2.34 9.44
CA GLU A 99 1.17 3.11 10.62
C GLU A 99 1.58 2.40 11.92
N ALA A 100 1.38 1.10 12.03
CA ALA A 100 1.81 0.32 13.19
C ALA A 100 3.33 0.33 13.37
N ALA A 101 4.10 0.22 12.28
CA ALA A 101 5.56 0.33 12.33
C ALA A 101 6.00 1.74 12.80
N ALA A 102 5.31 2.79 12.35
CA ALA A 102 5.58 4.15 12.77
C ALA A 102 5.26 4.36 14.25
N LEU A 103 4.09 3.88 14.71
CA LEU A 103 3.69 3.93 16.11
C LEU A 103 4.70 3.21 17.02
N ALA A 104 5.23 2.07 16.58
CA ALA A 104 6.28 1.34 17.32
C ALA A 104 7.58 2.15 17.46
N ALA A 105 7.87 3.04 16.51
CA ALA A 105 9.00 3.96 16.55
C ALA A 105 8.68 5.33 17.19
N GLY A 106 7.45 5.54 17.67
CA GLY A 106 7.01 6.83 18.21
C GLY A 106 6.83 7.92 17.13
N GLN A 107 6.57 7.52 15.89
CA GLN A 107 6.42 8.38 14.72
C GLN A 107 5.01 8.27 14.13
N SER A 108 4.64 9.26 13.32
CA SER A 108 3.42 9.25 12.51
C SER A 108 3.77 9.19 11.04
N VAL A 109 3.01 8.43 10.24
CA VAL A 109 3.25 8.28 8.80
C VAL A 109 2.00 8.62 8.00
N HIS A 110 2.19 9.25 6.85
CA HIS A 110 1.12 9.51 5.89
C HIS A 110 1.46 8.89 4.54
N LEU A 111 0.70 7.87 4.14
CA LEU A 111 0.85 7.23 2.84
C LEU A 111 -0.05 7.90 1.81
N ASP A 112 0.54 8.44 0.75
CA ASP A 112 -0.14 8.95 -0.44
C ASP A 112 0.16 8.03 -1.63
N ILE A 113 -0.86 7.73 -2.42
CA ILE A 113 -0.75 6.78 -3.54
C ILE A 113 -1.39 7.43 -4.75
N TYR A 114 -0.59 7.63 -5.79
CA TYR A 114 -1.06 8.25 -7.01
C TYR A 114 -2.20 7.43 -7.63
N GLY A 115 -3.28 8.13 -8.01
CA GLY A 115 -4.46 7.50 -8.59
C GLY A 115 -5.43 6.85 -7.57
N SER A 116 -5.17 6.94 -6.26
CA SER A 116 -6.22 6.79 -5.24
C SER A 116 -6.87 8.16 -5.01
N PRO A 117 -8.20 8.28 -4.88
CA PRO A 117 -8.72 9.38 -4.09
C PRO A 117 -8.17 9.22 -2.67
N ALA A 118 -7.49 10.23 -2.14
CA ALA A 118 -7.21 10.33 -0.72
C ALA A 118 -8.55 10.21 0.01
N ARG A 119 -8.61 9.29 0.98
CA ARG A 119 -9.84 8.79 1.57
C ARG A 119 -10.78 9.94 1.98
N SER A 120 -12.05 9.84 1.61
CA SER A 120 -13.12 10.38 2.44
C SER A 120 -13.04 9.63 3.76
N LEU A 121 -12.46 10.25 4.79
CA LEU A 121 -12.50 9.79 6.17
C LEU A 121 -13.96 9.83 6.64
N GLU A 122 -14.79 8.91 6.14
CA GLU A 122 -15.99 8.57 6.87
C GLU A 122 -15.54 7.88 8.14
N THR A 123 -15.88 8.55 9.23
CA THR A 123 -15.77 8.13 10.62
C THR A 123 -16.02 6.62 10.77
N PRO A 124 -15.38 5.95 11.74
CA PRO A 124 -15.89 4.67 12.22
C PRO A 124 -17.41 4.86 12.43
N PRO A 125 -18.27 3.91 12.02
CA PRO A 125 -19.66 3.97 12.45
C PRO A 125 -19.63 3.91 13.98
N GLU A 126 -19.68 5.08 14.61
CA GLU A 126 -19.98 5.25 16.00
C GLU A 126 -21.32 4.56 16.18
N ASN A 127 -21.25 3.41 16.84
CA ASN A 127 -22.33 2.74 17.53
C ASN A 127 -23.72 3.22 17.07
N ARG A 128 -24.17 2.73 15.91
CA ARG A 128 -25.61 2.79 15.58
C ARG A 128 -26.30 1.83 16.54
N GLU A 129 -26.57 2.31 17.75
CA GLU A 129 -27.83 2.03 18.44
C GLU A 129 -28.96 2.55 17.54
N GLY A 130 -29.24 1.80 16.47
CA GLY A 130 -30.48 1.97 15.74
C GLY A 130 -31.62 1.44 16.62
N PRO A 131 -32.80 2.11 16.65
CA PRO A 131 -33.95 1.58 17.35
C PRO A 131 -34.30 0.22 16.74
N LYS A 132 -34.39 -0.81 17.60
CA LYS A 132 -34.85 -2.15 17.21
C LYS A 132 -36.19 -1.99 16.48
N LYS A 133 -36.20 -2.12 15.14
CA LYS A 133 -37.45 -2.27 14.40
C LYS A 133 -37.99 -3.65 14.74
N ASP A 134 -39.04 -3.68 15.56
CA ASP A 134 -39.86 -4.86 15.76
C ASP A 134 -40.25 -5.45 14.38
N PRO A 135 -40.18 -6.79 14.21
CA PRO A 135 -40.65 -7.41 12.97
C PRO A 135 -42.15 -7.13 12.81
N PRO A 136 -42.65 -6.95 11.57
CA PRO A 136 -44.07 -6.68 11.35
C PRO A 136 -44.90 -7.84 11.91
N ARG A 137 -45.76 -7.53 12.90
CA ARG A 137 -46.79 -8.46 13.37
C ARG A 137 -47.61 -8.91 12.16
N ARG A 138 -47.58 -10.21 11.87
CA ARG A 138 -48.57 -10.87 11.01
C ARG A 138 -49.96 -10.42 11.48
N PRO A 139 -50.86 -9.96 10.59
CA PRO A 139 -52.26 -9.82 10.97
C PRO A 139 -52.79 -11.20 11.33
N SER A 140 -53.22 -11.35 12.59
CA SER A 140 -53.87 -12.55 13.10
C SER A 140 -55.10 -12.85 12.25
N ALA A 141 -55.22 -14.10 11.78
CA ALA A 141 -56.40 -14.59 11.10
C ALA A 141 -57.69 -14.28 11.90
N PRO A 142 -58.83 -14.04 11.24
CA PRO A 142 -60.08 -13.74 11.93
C PRO A 142 -60.53 -14.94 12.78
N ILE A 143 -60.85 -14.65 14.04
CA ILE A 143 -61.40 -15.61 15.02
C ILE A 143 -62.79 -16.05 14.52
N PRO A 144 -63.10 -17.36 14.46
CA PRO A 144 -64.43 -17.82 14.09
C PRO A 144 -65.49 -17.40 15.13
N SER A 145 -66.57 -16.79 14.64
CA SER A 145 -67.73 -16.35 15.42
C SER A 145 -68.42 -17.53 16.10
N SER A 146 -68.56 -17.47 17.43
CA SER A 146 -69.45 -18.34 18.18
C SER A 146 -70.87 -17.81 18.06
N LYS A 147 -71.72 -18.52 17.31
CA LYS A 147 -73.17 -18.29 17.26
C LYS A 147 -73.76 -18.48 18.67
N SER A 148 -74.29 -17.42 19.24
CA SER A 148 -75.28 -17.51 20.32
C SER A 148 -76.56 -18.11 19.75
N ARG A 149 -76.98 -19.27 20.26
CA ARG A 149 -78.28 -19.87 19.98
C ARG A 149 -79.01 -20.07 21.31
N THR A 150 -80.07 -19.27 21.49
CA THR A 150 -81.36 -19.54 22.14
C THR A 150 -81.47 -20.71 23.12
N ASN A 151 -81.94 -20.40 24.34
CA ASN A 151 -83.29 -20.77 24.75
C ASN A 151 -83.93 -19.62 25.54
#